data_AF-A0A252BJ32-F1
#
_entry.id   AF-A0A252BJ32-F1
#
_cell.length_a   1.000
_cell.length_b   1.000
_cell.length_c   1.000
_cell.angle_alpha   90.00
_cell.angle_beta   90.00
_cell.angle_gamma   90.00
#
_symmetry.space_group_name_H-M   'P 1'
#
loop_
_entity.id
_entity.type
_entity.pdbx_description
1 polymer ?
#
loop_
_entity_poly.entity_id
_entity_poly.type
_entity_poly.pdbx_seq_one_letter_code
_entity_poly.pdbx_strand_id
1 'polypeptide(L)'
;MCVTALSACESPQQIVAQKEDHLAAAGFQLKPASTPQRIAMLKKLPAHHFVRRIHGDTVSYVYADPTVCGCLYVGDQTAYGRYQAYQQQQNIADEQQMAAQDYQDAQWNWGEWGPWGGGFGPGYGFGPGWGW
;
A
#
# COMPACT_ATOMS: atom_id res chain seq x y z
N MET A 1 -31.11 -21.43 25.53
CA MET A 1 -30.22 -21.48 24.35
C MET A 1 -30.47 -20.22 23.53
N CYS A 2 -29.57 -19.24 23.61
CA CYS A 2 -29.58 -18.07 22.73
C CYS A 2 -28.45 -18.26 21.72
N VAL A 3 -28.80 -18.53 20.46
CA VAL A 3 -27.85 -18.56 19.36
C VAL A 3 -27.58 -17.11 18.99
N THR A 4 -26.51 -16.53 19.53
CA THR A 4 -25.96 -15.27 19.04
C THR A 4 -25.26 -15.56 17.71
N ALA A 5 -25.94 -15.31 16.60
CA ALA A 5 -25.31 -15.24 15.30
C ALA A 5 -24.37 -14.03 15.30
N LEU A 6 -23.06 -14.28 15.39
CA LEU A 6 -22.04 -13.28 15.12
C LEU A 6 -22.04 -13.02 13.61
N SER A 7 -22.90 -12.12 13.16
CA SER A 7 -22.71 -11.47 11.86
C SER A 7 -21.42 -10.68 11.95
N ALA A 8 -20.32 -11.21 11.42
CA ALA A 8 -19.08 -10.47 11.25
C ALA A 8 -19.31 -9.38 10.20
N CYS A 9 -19.88 -8.24 10.63
CA CYS A 9 -19.70 -7.00 9.89
C CYS A 9 -18.23 -6.60 10.09
N GLU A 10 -17.36 -7.06 9.21
CA GLU A 10 -16.04 -6.49 9.07
C GLU A 10 -16.23 -5.04 8.60
N SER A 11 -15.87 -4.10 9.46
CA SER A 11 -15.94 -2.68 9.12
C SER A 11 -14.94 -2.37 8.00
N PRO A 12 -15.23 -1.41 7.10
CA PRO A 12 -14.29 -0.99 6.06
C PRO A 12 -12.90 -0.65 6.61
N GLN A 13 -12.84 -0.12 7.83
CA GLN A 13 -11.60 0.20 8.54
C GLN A 13 -10.80 -1.06 8.90
N GLN A 14 -11.46 -2.14 9.31
CA GLN A 14 -10.80 -3.42 9.62
C GLN A 14 -10.23 -4.08 8.36
N ILE A 15 -10.96 -4.03 7.25
CA ILE A 15 -10.52 -4.57 5.96
C ILE A 15 -9.27 -3.82 5.47
N VAL A 16 -9.26 -2.49 5.60
CA VAL A 16 -8.11 -1.67 5.25
C VAL A 16 -6.92 -1.97 6.16
N ALA A 17 -7.10 -2.03 7.49
CA ALA A 17 -6.02 -2.34 8.42
C ALA A 17 -5.39 -3.72 8.16
N GLN A 18 -6.21 -4.75 7.89
CA GLN A 18 -5.69 -6.07 7.50
C GLN A 18 -4.90 -5.99 6.19
N LYS A 19 -5.37 -5.24 5.20
CA LYS A 19 -4.66 -5.03 3.93
C LYS A 19 -3.32 -4.33 4.16
N GLU A 20 -3.25 -3.35 5.04
CA GLU A 20 -2.02 -2.66 5.44
C GLU A 20 -1.01 -3.61 6.10
N ASP A 21 -1.46 -4.50 6.98
CA ASP A 21 -0.62 -5.54 7.59
C ASP A 21 -0.03 -6.48 6.53
N HIS A 22 -0.83 -6.87 5.54
CA HIS A 22 -0.37 -7.73 4.45
C HIS A 22 0.60 -7.03 3.50
N LEU A 23 0.40 -5.73 3.25
CA LEU A 23 1.33 -4.90 2.50
C LEU A 23 2.69 -4.85 3.20
N ALA A 24 2.70 -4.58 4.51
CA ALA A 24 3.92 -4.59 5.30
C ALA A 24 4.60 -5.97 5.26
N ALA A 25 3.85 -7.06 5.47
CA ALA A 25 4.36 -8.44 5.40
C ALA A 25 4.91 -8.82 4.02
N ALA A 26 4.31 -8.30 2.95
CA ALA A 26 4.79 -8.51 1.58
C ALA A 26 6.11 -7.78 1.30
N GLY A 27 6.47 -6.80 2.12
CA GLY A 27 7.70 -6.01 2.00
C GLY A 27 7.49 -4.59 1.47
N PHE A 28 6.25 -4.10 1.47
CA PHE A 28 5.99 -2.68 1.17
C PHE A 28 6.47 -1.79 2.31
N GLN A 29 7.07 -0.67 1.95
CA GLN A 29 7.53 0.36 2.88
C GLN A 29 6.47 1.43 3.04
N LEU A 30 6.10 1.71 4.29
CA LEU A 30 5.19 2.79 4.64
C LEU A 30 5.92 4.15 4.55
N LYS A 31 5.34 5.08 3.82
CA LYS A 31 5.77 6.47 3.67
C LYS A 31 4.63 7.41 4.09
N PRO A 32 4.71 8.06 5.26
CA PRO A 32 3.65 8.94 5.73
C PRO A 32 3.60 10.25 4.92
N ALA A 33 2.39 10.75 4.66
CA ALA A 33 2.17 12.06 4.06
C ALA A 33 2.20 13.17 5.14
N SER A 34 3.37 13.43 5.72
CA SER A 34 3.52 14.39 6.82
C SER A 34 3.65 15.85 6.38
N THR A 35 3.83 16.13 5.09
CA THR A 35 3.93 17.50 4.55
C THR A 35 2.68 17.90 3.77
N PRO A 36 2.29 19.19 3.76
CA PRO A 36 1.16 19.67 2.96
C PRO A 36 1.23 19.27 1.49
N GLN A 37 2.45 19.28 0.93
CA GLN A 37 2.75 18.85 -0.43
C GLN A 37 2.42 17.37 -0.63
N ARG A 38 2.91 16.49 0.26
CA ARG A 38 2.61 15.05 0.20
C ARG A 38 1.14 14.74 0.42
N ILE A 39 0.43 15.49 1.26
CA ILE A 39 -1.01 15.34 1.46
C ILE A 39 -1.79 15.73 0.20
N ALA A 40 -1.45 16.87 -0.41
CA ALA A 40 -2.07 17.32 -1.66
C ALA A 40 -1.82 16.33 -2.80
N MET A 41 -0.60 15.78 -2.85
CA MET A 41 -0.25 14.69 -3.74
C MET A 41 -1.06 13.43 -3.43
N LEU A 42 -1.09 12.93 -2.21
CA LEU A 42 -1.82 11.71 -1.84
C LEU A 42 -3.29 11.73 -2.30
N LYS A 43 -3.94 12.89 -2.24
CA LYS A 43 -5.33 13.10 -2.71
C LYS A 43 -5.53 12.97 -4.23
N LYS A 44 -4.46 13.07 -5.03
CA LYS A 44 -4.50 12.88 -6.49
C LYS A 44 -4.38 11.42 -6.91
N LEU A 45 -3.90 10.54 -6.02
CA LEU A 45 -3.85 9.11 -6.29
C LEU A 45 -5.24 8.48 -6.06
N PRO A 46 -5.59 7.44 -6.83
CA PRO A 46 -6.80 6.69 -6.54
C PRO A 46 -6.70 6.04 -5.15
N ALA A 47 -7.62 6.42 -4.25
CA ALA A 47 -7.65 5.88 -2.90
C ALA A 47 -7.84 4.36 -2.92
N HIS A 48 -7.07 3.64 -2.10
CA HIS A 48 -7.13 2.19 -1.93
C HIS A 48 -6.84 1.34 -3.17
N HIS A 49 -6.11 1.89 -4.15
CA HIS A 49 -5.68 1.17 -5.33
C HIS A 49 -4.16 1.13 -5.47
N PHE A 50 -3.67 0.10 -6.17
CA PHE A 50 -2.28 0.06 -6.61
C PHE A 50 -2.11 0.86 -7.88
N VAL A 51 -1.04 1.66 -7.89
CA VAL A 51 -0.49 2.26 -9.09
C VAL A 51 0.90 1.71 -9.35
N ARG A 52 1.20 1.50 -10.62
CA ARG A 52 2.51 1.08 -11.09
C ARG A 52 3.24 2.30 -11.62
N ARG A 53 4.46 2.48 -11.15
CA ARG A 53 5.42 3.47 -11.62
C ARG A 53 6.54 2.76 -12.34
N ILE A 54 6.76 3.13 -13.60
CA ILE A 54 7.89 2.64 -14.39
C ILE A 54 8.89 3.78 -14.51
N HIS A 55 10.14 3.54 -14.12
CA HIS A 55 11.22 4.52 -14.20
C HIS A 55 12.49 3.85 -14.72
N GLY A 56 12.73 4.00 -16.02
CA GLY A 56 13.71 3.19 -16.74
C GLY A 56 13.31 1.71 -16.65
N ASP A 57 14.26 0.86 -16.27
CA ASP A 57 14.04 -0.58 -16.08
C ASP A 57 13.48 -0.94 -14.70
N THR A 58 13.25 0.05 -13.82
CA THR A 58 12.73 -0.18 -12.47
C THR A 58 11.22 0.00 -12.42
N VAL A 59 10.52 -1.01 -11.92
CA VAL A 59 9.08 -0.98 -11.66
C VAL A 59 8.84 -0.90 -10.15
N SER A 60 8.13 0.13 -9.72
CA SER A 60 7.68 0.30 -8.33
C SER A 60 6.15 0.23 -8.27
N TYR A 61 5.64 -0.44 -7.26
CA TYR A 61 4.22 -0.55 -6.96
C TYR A 61 3.90 0.34 -5.76
N VAL A 62 2.88 1.17 -5.89
CA VAL A 62 2.52 2.17 -4.89
C VAL A 62 1.06 2.01 -4.56
N TYR A 63 0.75 1.88 -3.28
CA TYR A 63 -0.61 1.82 -2.79
C TYR A 63 -0.90 3.06 -1.94
N ALA A 64 -2.00 3.74 -2.24
CA ALA A 64 -2.36 4.99 -1.57
C ALA A 64 -3.53 4.80 -0.61
N ASP A 65 -3.36 5.22 0.65
CA ASP A 65 -4.46 5.28 1.60
C ASP A 65 -4.60 6.69 2.21
N PRO A 66 -5.42 7.55 1.57
CA PRO A 66 -5.73 8.88 2.08
C PRO A 66 -6.73 8.90 3.25
N THR A 67 -7.38 7.77 3.57
CA THR A 67 -8.55 7.77 4.46
C THR A 67 -8.29 7.17 5.83
N VAL A 68 -7.42 6.17 5.95
CA VAL A 68 -7.13 5.51 7.23
C VAL A 68 -5.80 6.01 7.79
N CYS A 69 -4.68 5.74 7.11
CA CYS A 69 -3.36 6.17 7.59
C CYS A 69 -2.90 7.55 7.06
N GLY A 70 -3.42 8.00 5.92
CA GLY A 70 -2.86 9.18 5.22
C GLY A 70 -1.44 8.92 4.71
N CYS A 71 -1.18 7.73 4.17
CA CYS A 71 0.15 7.25 3.85
C CYS A 71 0.22 6.53 2.48
N LEU A 72 1.45 6.33 1.99
CA LEU A 72 1.76 5.51 0.83
C LEU A 72 2.50 4.25 1.25
N TYR A 73 2.18 3.13 0.61
CA TYR A 73 2.97 1.91 0.69
C TYR A 73 3.70 1.71 -0.62
N VAL A 74 5.02 1.53 -0.58
CA VAL A 74 5.86 1.40 -1.77
C VAL A 74 6.61 0.07 -1.76
N GLY A 75 6.46 -0.71 -2.81
CA GLY A 75 7.12 -2.01 -2.98
C GLY A 75 7.70 -2.18 -4.37
N ASP A 76 8.58 -3.16 -4.51
CA ASP A 76 9.06 -3.61 -5.81
C ASP A 76 8.13 -4.69 -6.39
N GLN A 77 8.51 -5.25 -7.54
CA GLN A 77 7.75 -6.32 -8.18
C GLN A 77 7.68 -7.60 -7.34
N THR A 78 8.69 -7.89 -6.52
CA THR A 78 8.67 -9.06 -5.63
C THR A 78 7.67 -8.88 -4.49
N ALA A 79 7.64 -7.70 -3.86
CA ALA A 79 6.67 -7.38 -2.83
C ALA A 79 5.24 -7.44 -3.39
N TYR A 80 5.01 -6.88 -4.56
CA TYR A 80 3.71 -6.97 -5.22
C TYR A 80 3.30 -8.41 -5.56
N GLY A 81 4.22 -9.24 -6.05
CA GLY A 81 3.96 -10.66 -6.30
C GLY A 81 3.59 -11.45 -5.04
N ARG A 82 4.24 -11.16 -3.90
CA ARG A 82 3.86 -11.74 -2.59
C ARG A 82 2.46 -11.32 -2.16
N TYR A 83 2.13 -10.04 -2.33
CA TYR A 83 0.80 -9.52 -2.04
C TYR A 83 -0.27 -10.20 -2.92
N GLN A 84 -0.01 -10.38 -4.22
CA GLN A 84 -0.92 -11.09 -5.11
C GLN A 84 -1.13 -12.56 -4.68
N ALA A 85 -0.06 -13.27 -4.30
CA ALA A 85 -0.17 -14.63 -3.79
C ALA A 85 -1.01 -14.72 -2.50
N TYR A 86 -0.92 -13.70 -1.64
CA TYR A 86 -1.75 -13.61 -0.44
C TYR A 86 -3.23 -13.43 -0.76
N GLN A 87 -3.56 -12.50 -1.66
CA GLN A 87 -4.94 -12.25 -2.10
C GLN A 87 -5.58 -13.50 -2.71
N GLN A 88 -4.82 -14.25 -3.52
CA GLN A 88 -5.25 -15.53 -4.07
C GLN A 88 -5.54 -16.57 -2.99
N GLN A 89 -4.70 -16.67 -1.95
CA GLN A 89 -4.91 -17.61 -0.83
C GLN A 89 -6.16 -17.29 -0.03
N GLN A 90 -6.50 -16.00 0.12
CA GLN A 90 -7.70 -15.57 0.82
C GLN A 90 -8.97 -15.64 -0.02
N ASN A 91 -8.90 -16.10 -1.27
CA ASN A 91 -10.04 -16.13 -2.20
C ASN A 91 -10.71 -14.75 -2.33
N ILE A 92 -9.94 -13.67 -2.17
CA ILE A 92 -10.46 -12.32 -2.34
C ILE A 92 -10.68 -12.12 -3.83
N ALA A 93 -11.94 -12.24 -4.24
CA ALA A 93 -12.39 -12.22 -5.64
C ALA A 93 -12.29 -10.84 -6.30
N ASP A 94 -11.62 -9.87 -5.68
CA ASP A 94 -11.45 -8.51 -6.19
C ASP A 94 -10.32 -8.45 -7.23
N GLU A 95 -10.37 -9.36 -8.20
CA GLU A 95 -9.36 -9.51 -9.25
C GLU A 95 -9.21 -8.23 -10.09
N GLN A 96 -10.29 -7.46 -10.21
CA GLN A 96 -10.31 -6.19 -10.92
C GLN A 96 -9.49 -5.09 -10.22
N GLN A 97 -9.35 -5.15 -8.89
CA GLN A 97 -8.52 -4.22 -8.12
C GLN A 97 -7.07 -4.69 -7.99
N MET A 98 -6.78 -5.94 -8.37
CA MET A 98 -5.42 -6.47 -8.28
C MET A 98 -4.51 -5.77 -9.27
N ALA A 99 -4.97 -5.45 -10.49
CA ALA A 99 -4.11 -4.89 -11.52
C ALA A 99 -3.68 -3.46 -11.17
N ALA A 100 -2.41 -3.28 -10.80
CA ALA A 100 -1.83 -1.96 -10.64
C ALA A 100 -1.93 -1.17 -11.95
N GLN A 101 -2.55 0.00 -11.89
CA GLN A 101 -2.71 0.87 -13.05
C GLN A 101 -1.44 1.68 -13.28
N ASP A 102 -1.01 1.82 -14.54
CA ASP A 102 0.12 2.69 -14.86
C ASP A 102 -0.24 4.14 -14.55
N TYR A 103 0.44 4.71 -13.55
CA TYR A 103 0.21 6.10 -13.18
C TYR A 103 1.20 7.01 -13.89
N GLN A 104 0.69 7.71 -14.90
CA GLN A 104 1.46 8.56 -15.81
C GLN A 104 1.07 10.04 -15.67
N ASP A 105 1.02 10.55 -14.44
CA ASP A 105 0.88 11.99 -14.22
C ASP A 105 2.26 12.67 -14.22
N ALA A 106 2.53 13.49 -15.24
CA ALA A 106 3.77 14.26 -15.36
C ALA A 106 3.91 15.36 -14.28
N GLN A 107 2.80 15.80 -13.69
CA GLN A 107 2.79 16.76 -12.58
C GLN A 107 3.07 16.09 -11.24
N TRP A 108 3.10 14.75 -11.21
CA TRP A 108 3.39 14.02 -9.99
C TRP A 108 4.90 14.01 -9.70
N ASN A 109 5.28 14.74 -8.66
CA ASN A 109 6.65 14.75 -8.18
C ASN A 109 6.99 13.49 -7.38
N TRP A 110 7.35 12.40 -8.06
CA TRP A 110 7.84 11.18 -7.40
C TRP A 110 8.97 11.49 -6.41
N GLY A 111 9.90 12.39 -6.73
CA GLY A 111 11.04 12.73 -5.87
C GLY A 111 10.67 13.22 -4.45
N GLU A 112 9.49 13.81 -4.28
CA GLU A 112 9.02 14.36 -2.99
C GLU A 112 8.91 13.30 -1.87
N TRP A 113 8.70 12.03 -2.23
CA TRP A 113 8.53 10.92 -1.28
C TRP A 113 9.84 10.21 -0.93
N GLY A 114 10.97 10.71 -1.43
CA GLY A 114 12.29 10.15 -1.19
C GLY A 114 12.60 8.93 -2.08
N PRO A 115 13.60 8.11 -1.71
CA PRO A 115 14.04 6.99 -2.54
C PRO A 115 12.91 5.96 -2.76
N TRP A 116 12.75 5.53 -4.02
CA TRP A 116 11.76 4.53 -4.48
C TRP A 116 12.38 3.15 -4.77
N GLY A 117 13.71 3.06 -4.75
CA GLY A 117 14.49 1.85 -5.02
C GLY A 117 15.95 2.05 -4.60
N GLY A 118 16.48 1.12 -3.80
CA GLY A 118 17.84 1.18 -3.25
C GLY A 118 18.00 0.71 -1.80
N GLY A 119 16.95 0.19 -1.17
CA GLY A 119 16.97 -0.33 0.21
C GLY A 119 16.32 -1.71 0.39
N PHE A 120 15.99 -2.43 -0.69
CA PHE A 120 15.38 -3.77 -0.66
C PHE A 120 16.43 -4.87 -0.34
N GLY A 121 17.43 -4.55 0.49
CA GLY A 121 18.40 -5.50 1.03
C GLY A 121 18.01 -5.94 2.44
N PRO A 122 18.44 -7.14 2.89
CA PRO A 122 18.15 -7.66 4.23
C PRO A 122 18.93 -6.83 5.26
N GLY A 123 18.39 -5.70 5.71
CA GLY A 123 19.13 -4.84 6.63
C GLY A 123 18.48 -3.56 7.13
N TYR A 124 17.41 -3.05 6.50
CA TYR A 124 16.65 -1.94 7.10
C TYR A 124 15.51 -2.52 7.93
N GLY A 125 15.83 -2.70 9.22
CA GLY A 125 14.99 -3.34 10.22
C GLY A 125 13.57 -2.79 10.26
N PHE A 126 12.62 -3.72 10.23
CA PHE A 126 11.40 -3.61 10.99
C PHE A 126 11.78 -3.41 12.47
N GLY A 127 11.58 -2.21 12.99
CA GLY A 127 11.62 -1.90 14.42
C GLY A 127 10.44 -1.00 14.76
N PRO A 128 9.72 -1.24 15.86
CA PRO A 128 8.51 -0.49 16.20
C PRO A 128 8.91 0.91 16.68
N GLY A 129 8.70 1.91 15.82
CA GLY A 129 8.98 3.31 16.10
C GLY A 129 7.71 4.15 16.23
N TRP A 130 6.69 3.64 16.93
CA TRP A 130 5.66 4.50 17.51
C TRP A 130 6.20 5.02 18.86
N GLY A 131 6.52 6.31 18.92
CA GLY A 131 6.85 6.96 20.20
C GLY A 131 7.58 8.30 20.01
N TRP A 132 6.83 9.39 20.02
CA TRP A 132 6.78 10.42 21.08
C TRP A 132 6.11 11.69 20.53
#